data_AF-A0A849J7M9-F1
#
_entry.id   AF-A0A849J7M9-F1
#
_cell.length_a   1.000
_cell.length_b   1.000
_cell.length_c   1.000
_cell.angle_alpha   90.00
_cell.angle_beta   90.00
_cell.angle_gamma   90.00
#
_symmetry.space_group_name_H-M   'P 1'
#
loop_
_entity.id
_entity.type
_entity.pdbx_description
1 polymer ?
#
loop_
_entity_poly.entity_id
_entity_poly.type
_entity_poly.pdbx_seq_one_letter_code
_entity_poly.pdbx_strand_id
1 'polypeptide(L)' 'MQINKIGIVGSGIMGSGIAEVAMLAGFEVVLRSRKQESAVSMVGAIERSLARRVEKG' A
#
# COMPACT_ATOMS: atom_id res chain seq x y z
N MET A 1 17.43 9.22 14.19
CA MET A 1 15.96 9.26 13.94
C MET A 1 15.57 7.95 13.29
N GLN A 2 14.58 7.24 13.84
CA GLN A 2 14.02 6.03 13.23
C GLN A 2 12.70 6.39 12.55
N ILE A 3 12.54 5.98 11.29
CA ILE A 3 11.29 6.16 10.56
C ILE A 3 10.40 4.96 10.87
N ASN A 4 9.25 5.20 11.49
CA ASN A 4 8.28 4.13 11.81
C ASN A 4 7.01 4.21 10.96
N LYS A 5 6.75 5.39 10.35
CA LYS A 5 5.50 5.69 9.66
C LYS A 5 5.78 6.41 8.34
N ILE A 6 5.13 5.96 7.27
CA ILE A 6 5.30 6.46 5.90
C ILE A 6 3.94 6.94 5.38
N GLY A 7 3.86 8.21 4.99
CA GLY A 7 2.70 8.79 4.34
C GLY A 7 2.82 8.69 2.81
N ILE A 8 1.80 8.13 2.16
CA ILE A 8 1.73 8.02 0.70
C ILE A 8 0.59 8.90 0.20
N VAL A 9 0.94 9.87 -0.66
CA VAL A 9 -0.02 10.78 -1.27
C VAL A 9 -0.27 10.36 -2.70
N GLY A 10 -1.45 9.77 -2.95
CA GLY A 10 -1.86 9.28 -4.25
C GLY A 10 -2.12 7.78 -4.26
N SER A 11 -3.29 7.40 -4.79
CA SER A 11 -3.78 6.03 -4.82
C SER A 11 -3.71 5.39 -6.21
N GLY A 12 -2.68 5.75 -6.99
CA GLY A 12 -2.42 5.16 -8.31
C GLY A 12 -1.56 3.90 -8.25
N ILE A 13 -1.24 3.34 -9.42
CA ILE A 13 -0.48 2.09 -9.56
C ILE A 13 0.89 2.16 -8.85
N MET A 14 1.61 3.28 -9.02
CA MET A 14 2.89 3.48 -8.34
C MET A 14 2.73 3.54 -6.82
N GLY A 15 1.69 4.24 -6.34
CA GLY A 15 1.41 4.35 -4.92
C GLY A 15 1.18 2.98 -4.29
N SER A 16 0.45 2.08 -4.96
CA SER A 16 0.19 0.74 -4.43
C SER A 16 1.45 -0.09 -4.29
N GLY A 17 2.36 0.00 -5.26
CA GLY A 17 3.65 -0.71 -5.20
C GLY A 17 4.54 -0.17 -4.08
N ILE A 18 4.61 1.15 -3.92
CA ILE A 18 5.37 1.78 -2.82
C ILE A 18 4.79 1.38 -1.46
N ALA A 19 3.45 1.41 -1.33
CA ALA A 19 2.76 1.02 -0.12
C ALA A 19 3.03 -0.43 0.25
N GLU A 20 2.95 -1.34 -0.72
CA GLU A 20 3.21 -2.76 -0.52
C GLU A 20 4.64 -3.01 -0.06
N VAL A 21 5.65 -2.41 -0.70
CA VAL A 21 7.07 -2.56 -0.29
C VAL A 21 7.31 -1.97 1.10
N ALA A 22 6.73 -0.80 1.40
CA ALA A 22 6.86 -0.18 2.72
C ALA A 22 6.22 -1.03 3.83
N MET A 23 5.04 -1.60 3.60
CA MET A 23 4.38 -2.49 4.56
C MET A 23 5.18 -3.78 4.78
N LEU A 24 5.69 -4.39 3.70
CA LEU A 24 6.53 -5.58 3.79
C LEU A 24 7.86 -5.34 4.51
N ALA A 25 8.39 -4.11 4.43
CA ALA A 25 9.57 -3.69 5.18
C ALA A 25 9.27 -3.36 6.68
N GLY A 26 8.02 -3.52 7.13
CA GLY A 26 7.63 -3.35 8.52
C GLY A 26 7.25 -1.92 8.92
N PHE A 27 7.03 -1.02 7.95
CA PHE A 27 6.61 0.35 8.23
C PHE A 27 5.09 0.47 8.32
N GLU A 28 4.60 1.34 9.21
CA GLU A 28 3.20 1.74 9.22
C GLU A 28 2.94 2.68 8.02
N VAL A 29 2.02 2.33 7.13
CA VAL A 29 1.73 3.12 5.93
C VAL A 29 0.37 3.82 6.05
N VAL A 30 0.36 5.14 5.82
CA VAL A 30 -0.86 5.95 5.77
C VAL A 30 -1.08 6.44 4.35
N LEU A 31 -2.24 6.12 3.79
CA LEU A 31 -2.63 6.56 2.46
C LEU A 31 -3.50 7.82 2.52
N ARG A 32 -3.14 8.83 1.73
CA ARG A 32 -4.00 9.98 1.43
C ARG A 32 -4.40 9.96 -0.03
N SER A 33 -5.71 9.90 -0.29
CA SER A 33 -6.27 10.08 -1.63
C SER A 33 -7.23 11.28 -1.72
N ARG A 34 -7.50 11.71 -2.95
CA ARG A 34 -8.51 12.75 -3.25
C ARG A 34 -9.95 12.23 -3.13
N LYS A 35 -10.16 10.93 -3.36
CA LYS A 35 -11.47 10.28 -3.31
C LYS A 35 -11.39 8.98 -2.52
N GLN A 36 -12.41 8.69 -1.72
CA GLN A 36 -12.46 7.47 -0.92
C GLN A 36 -12.46 6.22 -1.81
N GLU A 37 -13.20 6.22 -2.92
CA GLU A 37 -13.27 5.06 -3.84
C GLU A 37 -11.88 4.63 -4.33
N SER A 38 -11.04 5.62 -4.67
CA SER A 38 -9.70 5.36 -5.17
C SER A 38 -8.74 4.85 -4.09
N ALA A 39 -8.94 5.25 -2.83
CA ALA A 39 -8.21 4.69 -1.70
C ALA A 39 -8.60 3.23 -1.47
N VAL A 40 -9.90 2.92 -1.46
CA VAL A 40 -10.41 1.56 -1.31
C VAL A 40 -9.93 0.66 -2.45
N SER A 41 -9.97 1.14 -3.69
CA SER A 41 -9.50 0.39 -4.85
C SER A 41 -8.01 0.04 -4.76
N MET A 42 -7.19 0.94 -4.21
CA MET A 42 -5.76 0.72 -4.01
C MET A 42 -5.50 -0.33 -2.93
N VAL A 43 -6.20 -0.25 -1.79
CA VAL A 43 -6.13 -1.26 -0.73
C VAL A 43 -6.48 -2.64 -1.29
N GLY A 44 -7.60 -2.76 -2.00
CA GLY A 44 -7.99 -4.03 -2.62
C GLY A 44 -7.00 -4.54 -3.67
N ALA A 45 -6.28 -3.65 -4.36
CA ALA A 45 -5.22 -4.06 -5.30
C ALA A 45 -4.02 -4.67 -4.55
N ILE A 46 -3.64 -4.07 -3.42
CA ILE A 46 -2.54 -4.58 -2.57
C ILE A 46 -2.94 -5.92 -1.96
N GLU A 47 -4.15 -6.07 -1.43
CA GLU A 47 -4.67 -7.34 -0.89
C GLU A 47 -4.61 -8.46 -1.92
N ARG A 48 -5.06 -8.21 -3.16
CA ARG A 48 -4.98 -9.19 -4.25
C ARG A 48 -3.54 -9.55 -4.63
N SER A 49 -2.65 -8.56 -4.63
CA SER A 49 -1.21 -8.80 -4.89
C SER A 49 -0.60 -9.70 -3.82
N LEU A 50 -0.88 -9.40 -2.55
CA LEU A 50 -0.39 -10.16 -1.40
C LEU A 50 -0.92 -11.59 -1.40
N ALA A 51 -2.23 -11.78 -1.63
CA ALA A 51 -2.84 -13.11 -1.74
C ALA A 51 -2.14 -13.97 -2.81
N ARG A 52 -1.89 -13.41 -3.99
CA ARG A 52 -1.16 -14.11 -5.06
C ARG A 52 0.29 -14.45 -4.70
N ARG A 53 0.96 -13.66 -3.86
CA ARG A 53 2.31 -13.98 -3.37
C ARG A 53 2.26 -15.15 -2.40
N VAL A 54 1.25 -15.18 -1.53
CA VAL A 54 1.03 -16.29 -0.58
C VAL A 54 0.71 -17.58 -1.33
N GLU A 55 -0.14 -17.55 -2.36
CA GLU A 55 -0.45 -18.74 -3.17
C GLU A 55 0.75 -19.33 -3.92
N LYS A 56 1.80 -18.51 -4.16
CA LYS A 56 3.00 -18.91 -4.89
C LYS A 56 4.15 -19.33 -3.97
N GLY A 57 4.05 -19.08 -2.67
CA GLY A 57 5.05 -19.45 -1.65
C GLY A 57 4.67 -20.75 -0.98
#